data_AF-A0AAV6I9Q1-F1
#
_entry.id   AF-A0AAV6I9Q1-F1
#
_cell.length_a   1.000
_cell.length_b   1.000
_cell.length_c   1.000
_cell.angle_alpha   90.00
_cell.angle_beta   90.00
_cell.angle_gamma   90.00
#
_symmetry.space_group_name_H-M   'P 1'
#
loop_
_entity.id
_entity.type
_entity.pdbx_description
1 polymer ?
#
loop_
_entity_poly.entity_id
_entity_poly.type
_entity_poly.pdbx_seq_one_letter_code
_entity_poly.pdbx_strand_id
1 'polypeptide(L)'
;MFEIPLLTSLLTRGSVAMVSSSIPNKSSWTIYTENDLTEKQLNSSYLLWSQSMETMFLSLTDKQACVVFRFLITFNIHIHVETSSELTIYAKLNSSSNLGTKTDGAHEFSYSFKVQNLPPIVITCLLPKSYPSHLSPYFTVSVQWLDSGKISYICSMLDSLWSEQPGQEVIYRWVEWLQSSCLSYLVFDKEIVLGPYGLRYTEDRRAISGSISPDVDIPSLKNYDDQQQQENFCRNLHECCICFSEFAGSEFVRLPCHHFFCWKCMKTFSDMHVKEGTISKLLCPNGKCGGMVPPGLLKRLLGDEEFERWESLMLQKTLESMSDVVYCPRCEMACIEDEDQHAQCSKCFFSFCTLCREQRHVGTTCMTPEMKLSILKERQNSSQLKDGQKRREQEMINEILSVREVLRDAKQCPSCKMAISRVEGCNKMVCNNCGQDGACELFPQREIQMWEERMMNGRQVVGQIQAQLFADRGHPCPNCGQNNVKVGNNNHIFCWQCQSHYCYLCRKIVRRSSQHYGPKGCKQHTVG
;
A
#
# COMPACT_ATOMS: atom_id res chain seq x y z
N MET A 1 4.24 33.67 33.37
CA MET A 1 4.39 34.50 34.58
C MET A 1 3.61 33.79 35.68
N PHE A 2 4.25 33.56 36.83
CA PHE A 2 3.77 32.87 38.05
C PHE A 2 3.73 31.34 38.02
N GLU A 3 4.12 30.61 39.07
CA GLU A 3 5.18 30.75 40.08
C GLU A 3 5.15 29.40 40.84
N ILE A 4 6.33 28.93 41.26
CA ILE A 4 6.51 27.75 42.10
C ILE A 4 6.14 28.12 43.55
N PRO A 5 5.56 27.19 44.33
CA PRO A 5 5.93 27.13 45.73
C PRO A 5 6.47 25.75 46.14
N LEU A 6 7.66 25.79 46.72
CA LEU A 6 8.22 24.80 47.63
C LEU A 6 7.28 24.61 48.84
N LEU A 7 7.00 23.36 49.20
CA LEU A 7 6.61 22.99 50.56
C LEU A 7 7.43 21.81 51.03
N THR A 8 8.34 22.13 51.94
CA THR A 8 9.07 21.25 52.82
C THR A 8 8.17 20.72 53.95
N SER A 9 8.43 19.46 54.30
CA SER A 9 8.43 18.90 55.66
C SER A 9 7.25 18.02 56.12
N LEU A 10 7.69 16.92 56.74
CA LEU A 10 7.08 16.13 57.82
C LEU A 10 6.20 14.93 57.43
N LEU A 11 6.93 13.85 57.12
CA LEU A 11 6.63 12.50 57.62
C LEU A 11 6.09 12.54 59.06
N THR A 12 4.88 12.03 59.27
CA THR A 12 4.60 11.06 60.34
C THR A 12 3.29 10.33 60.05
N ARG A 13 3.34 9.01 60.26
CA ARG A 13 2.24 8.03 60.28
C ARG A 13 1.79 7.47 58.92
N GLY A 14 2.35 6.29 58.65
CA GLY A 14 1.78 5.14 57.94
C GLY A 14 0.65 5.42 56.96
N SER A 15 0.99 5.41 55.67
CA SER A 15 0.01 5.19 54.61
C SER A 15 0.71 4.57 53.41
N VAL A 16 0.17 3.43 52.99
CA VAL A 16 0.50 2.66 51.80
C VAL A 16 0.20 3.52 50.57
N ALA A 17 1.15 3.65 49.64
CA ALA A 17 0.86 4.14 48.29
C ALA A 17 0.77 2.94 47.34
N MET A 18 -0.47 2.51 47.06
CA MET A 18 -0.75 1.61 45.93
C MET A 18 -0.88 2.48 44.68
N VAL A 19 -0.08 2.20 43.65
CA VAL A 19 -0.41 2.57 42.27
C VAL A 19 -1.05 1.34 41.64
N SER A 20 -2.36 1.42 41.39
CA SER A 20 -3.13 0.38 40.73
C SER A 20 -2.83 0.32 39.23
N SER A 21 -2.50 -0.85 38.73
CA SER A 21 -2.95 -1.27 37.41
C SER A 21 -3.41 -2.72 37.51
N SER A 22 -4.62 -2.93 37.02
CA SER A 22 -5.51 -4.07 37.24
C SER A 22 -5.08 -5.32 36.47
N ILE A 23 -4.78 -6.42 37.17
CA ILE A 23 -4.84 -7.81 36.66
C ILE A 23 -5.34 -8.74 37.79
N PRO A 24 -6.32 -9.64 37.55
CA PRO A 24 -6.86 -10.54 38.56
C PRO A 24 -6.16 -11.91 38.52
N ASN A 25 -5.60 -12.37 39.64
CA ASN A 25 -5.89 -13.68 40.24
C ASN A 25 -4.97 -13.93 41.45
N LYS A 26 -5.60 -14.42 42.52
CA LYS A 26 -4.95 -14.76 43.79
C LYS A 26 -3.98 -15.94 43.61
N SER A 27 -2.70 -15.72 43.91
CA SER A 27 -1.81 -16.77 44.41
C SER A 27 -1.21 -16.29 45.73
N SER A 28 -1.69 -16.88 46.82
CA SER A 28 -1.24 -16.63 48.19
C SER A 28 0.23 -17.05 48.37
N TRP A 29 1.10 -16.11 48.71
CA TRP A 29 2.47 -16.38 49.13
C TRP A 29 2.54 -16.51 50.65
N THR A 30 3.08 -17.62 51.17
CA THR A 30 3.38 -17.80 52.60
C THR A 30 4.84 -17.42 52.83
N ILE A 31 5.10 -16.45 53.70
CA ILE A 31 6.45 -15.93 54.01
C ILE A 31 6.92 -16.55 55.33
N TYR A 32 8.11 -17.15 55.34
CA TYR A 32 8.81 -17.59 56.55
C TYR A 32 9.60 -16.41 57.13
N THR A 33 9.53 -16.22 58.45
CA THR A 33 10.28 -15.18 59.17
C THR A 33 11.37 -15.83 60.03
N GLU A 34 12.62 -15.42 59.85
CA GLU A 34 13.70 -15.67 60.81
C GLU A 34 14.16 -14.35 61.43
N ASN A 35 14.33 -14.38 62.75
CA ASN A 35 14.59 -13.24 63.62
C ASN A 35 16.08 -13.08 63.95
N ASP A 36 16.38 -11.82 64.25
CA ASP A 36 17.50 -11.27 65.04
C ASP A 36 18.90 -11.20 64.43
N LEU A 37 19.35 -9.95 64.23
CA LEU A 37 20.65 -9.40 64.64
C LEU A 37 20.57 -7.85 64.64
N THR A 38 21.31 -7.20 65.54
CA THR A 38 21.09 -5.84 66.09
C THR A 38 21.26 -4.64 65.12
N GLU A 39 20.34 -3.68 65.28
CA GLU A 39 19.91 -2.60 64.37
C GLU A 39 20.88 -1.41 64.15
N LYS A 40 22.00 -1.32 64.88
CA LYS A 40 22.76 -0.04 64.99
C LYS A 40 23.99 0.10 64.09
N GLN A 41 24.53 -0.97 63.51
CA GLN A 41 25.66 -0.86 62.55
C GLN A 41 25.23 -1.00 61.07
N LEU A 42 24.03 -1.51 60.80
CA LEU A 42 23.52 -1.76 59.44
C LEU A 42 23.00 -0.50 58.73
N ASN A 43 22.51 0.51 59.46
CA ASN A 43 21.79 1.65 58.86
C ASN A 43 22.64 2.61 58.01
N SER A 44 23.93 2.81 58.33
CA SER A 44 24.80 3.67 57.49
C SER A 44 25.25 2.98 56.21
N SER A 45 25.50 1.65 56.25
CA SER A 45 25.80 0.88 55.03
C SER A 45 24.55 0.72 54.16
N TYR A 46 23.37 0.51 54.75
CA TYR A 46 22.10 0.40 54.01
C TYR A 46 21.74 1.67 53.23
N LEU A 47 21.98 2.86 53.80
CA LEU A 47 21.60 4.12 53.14
C LEU A 47 22.50 4.40 51.93
N LEU A 48 23.82 4.23 52.08
CA LEU A 48 24.79 4.35 50.98
C LEU A 48 24.60 3.27 49.92
N TRP A 49 24.27 2.04 50.33
CA TRP A 49 23.98 0.93 49.42
C TRP A 49 22.68 1.15 48.65
N SER A 50 21.63 1.68 49.28
CA SER A 50 20.37 2.02 48.59
C SER A 50 20.54 3.13 47.54
N GLN A 51 21.38 4.14 47.82
CA GLN A 51 21.69 5.23 46.88
C GLN A 51 22.57 4.75 45.72
N SER A 52 23.51 3.84 46.00
CA SER A 52 24.37 3.23 44.97
C SER A 52 23.59 2.24 44.10
N MET A 53 22.60 1.54 44.67
CA MET A 53 21.66 0.71 43.91
C MET A 53 20.68 1.56 43.09
N GLU A 54 20.09 2.63 43.64
CA GLU A 54 19.22 3.55 42.88
C GLU A 54 19.94 4.11 41.65
N THR A 55 21.20 4.52 41.80
CA THR A 55 22.01 5.03 40.68
C THR A 55 22.39 3.94 39.68
N MET A 56 22.69 2.71 40.14
CA MET A 56 22.89 1.55 39.26
C MET A 56 21.61 1.17 38.50
N PHE A 57 20.44 1.15 39.16
CA PHE A 57 19.15 0.83 38.55
C PHE A 57 18.70 1.87 37.53
N LEU A 58 18.90 3.16 37.81
CA LEU A 58 18.63 4.24 36.86
C LEU A 58 19.53 4.19 35.61
N SER A 59 20.73 3.61 35.72
CA SER A 59 21.65 3.44 34.59
C SER A 59 21.33 2.25 33.68
N LEU A 60 20.46 1.32 34.12
CA LEU A 60 20.29 0.01 33.50
C LEU A 60 19.00 -0.19 32.68
N THR A 61 17.96 0.65 32.80
CA THR A 61 16.82 0.81 31.83
C THR A 61 15.67 1.66 32.40
N ASP A 62 14.97 2.39 31.51
CA ASP A 62 14.01 3.49 31.79
C ASP A 62 12.67 3.10 32.46
N LYS A 63 12.43 1.83 32.81
CA LYS A 63 11.13 1.36 33.34
C LYS A 63 11.27 0.21 34.34
N GLN A 64 11.51 0.52 35.61
CA GLN A 64 11.45 -0.46 36.70
C GLN A 64 10.45 -0.03 37.80
N ALA A 65 9.75 -1.01 38.37
CA ALA A 65 8.92 -0.84 39.56
C ALA A 65 9.64 -1.47 40.77
N CYS A 66 9.99 -0.65 41.76
CA CYS A 66 10.62 -1.10 43.01
C CYS A 66 9.60 -1.03 44.14
N VAL A 67 9.43 -2.12 44.90
CA VAL A 67 8.54 -2.15 46.06
C VAL A 67 9.38 -2.49 47.29
N VAL A 68 9.48 -1.53 48.22
CA VAL A 68 10.24 -1.70 49.46
C VAL A 68 9.29 -2.11 50.57
N PHE A 69 9.36 -3.37 51.01
CA PHE A 69 8.75 -3.80 52.27
C PHE A 69 9.76 -3.63 53.40
N ARG A 70 9.30 -3.34 54.61
CA ARG A 70 10.13 -3.21 55.82
C ARG A 70 11.19 -4.33 55.86
N PHE A 71 12.43 -3.95 55.52
CA PHE A 71 13.66 -4.75 55.54
C PHE A 71 13.88 -5.81 54.45
N LEU A 72 13.07 -5.85 53.38
CA LEU A 72 13.29 -6.70 52.21
C LEU A 72 13.08 -5.87 50.93
N ILE A 73 14.08 -5.87 50.05
CA ILE A 73 14.00 -5.16 48.77
C ILE A 73 13.63 -6.18 47.70
N THR A 74 12.48 -5.97 47.06
CA THR A 74 12.04 -6.75 45.89
C THR A 74 11.95 -5.86 44.67
N PHE A 75 12.44 -6.37 43.54
CA PHE A 75 12.43 -5.65 42.26
C PHE A 75 12.41 -6.63 41.09
N ASN A 76 11.96 -6.14 39.95
CA ASN A 76 11.93 -6.87 38.69
C ASN A 76 12.91 -6.24 37.71
N ILE A 77 13.75 -7.06 37.09
CA ILE A 77 14.67 -6.66 36.03
C ILE A 77 14.15 -7.21 34.70
N HIS A 78 13.86 -6.31 33.76
CA HIS A 78 13.47 -6.66 32.39
C HIS A 78 14.71 -6.65 31.50
N ILE A 79 15.11 -7.82 31.04
CA ILE A 79 16.34 -8.00 30.25
C ILE A 79 15.93 -8.19 28.79
N HIS A 80 16.14 -7.14 28.01
CA HIS A 80 16.02 -7.20 26.57
C HIS A 80 17.25 -7.86 25.99
N VAL A 81 17.04 -8.84 25.13
CA VAL A 81 18.14 -9.53 24.49
C VAL A 81 18.35 -8.97 23.09
N GLU A 82 19.53 -8.43 22.85
CA GLU A 82 19.89 -7.87 21.56
C GLU A 82 20.26 -8.99 20.59
N THR A 83 19.52 -9.10 19.50
CA THR A 83 19.81 -10.06 18.43
C THR A 83 20.32 -9.32 17.21
N SER A 84 21.53 -9.64 16.76
CA SER A 84 22.16 -9.04 15.59
C SER A 84 21.56 -9.49 14.25
N SER A 85 20.63 -10.45 14.27
CA SER A 85 20.01 -11.04 13.07
C SER A 85 18.65 -11.64 13.39
N GLU A 86 17.81 -11.81 12.37
CA GLU A 86 16.52 -12.51 12.48
C GLU A 86 16.65 -13.89 13.12
N LEU A 87 15.78 -14.16 14.09
CA LEU A 87 15.59 -15.45 14.75
C LEU A 87 14.44 -16.19 14.08
N THR A 88 14.56 -17.50 13.94
CA THR A 88 13.47 -18.34 13.43
C THR A 88 12.80 -19.05 14.60
N ILE A 89 11.51 -18.81 14.78
CA ILE A 89 10.69 -19.46 15.81
C ILE A 89 9.94 -20.63 15.17
N TYR A 90 10.05 -21.80 15.78
CA TYR A 90 9.36 -23.02 15.41
C TYR A 90 8.33 -23.39 16.47
N ALA A 91 7.10 -23.65 16.06
CA ALA A 91 6.05 -24.17 16.93
C ALA A 91 5.58 -25.53 16.41
N LYS A 92 5.56 -26.53 17.29
CA LYS A 92 4.98 -27.85 17.00
C LYS A 92 3.49 -27.81 17.34
N LEU A 93 2.64 -27.82 16.31
CA LEU A 93 1.18 -27.76 16.45
C LEU A 93 0.64 -29.17 16.64
N ASN A 94 0.77 -29.73 17.84
CA ASN A 94 0.08 -30.99 18.15
C ASN A 94 -1.39 -30.71 18.43
N SER A 95 -2.28 -31.24 17.57
CA SER A 95 -3.71 -31.34 17.90
C SER A 95 -3.86 -32.21 19.15
N SER A 96 -4.39 -31.63 20.22
CA SER A 96 -4.62 -32.34 21.46
C SER A 96 -5.56 -33.54 21.26
N SER A 97 -5.15 -34.72 21.72
CA SER A 97 -5.99 -35.50 22.65
C SER A 97 -5.29 -36.77 23.15
N ASN A 98 -5.31 -36.89 24.48
CA ASN A 98 -5.33 -38.11 25.27
C ASN A 98 -4.08 -39.00 25.30
N LEU A 99 -3.61 -39.12 26.54
CA LEU A 99 -2.83 -40.23 27.05
C LEU A 99 -3.42 -41.57 26.57
N GLY A 100 -2.71 -42.23 25.65
CA GLY A 100 -2.76 -43.68 25.51
C GLY A 100 -3.47 -44.27 24.30
N THR A 101 -3.12 -43.90 23.08
CA THR A 101 -3.12 -44.86 21.96
C THR A 101 -2.02 -44.52 20.96
N LYS A 102 -1.10 -45.47 20.74
CA LYS A 102 -0.12 -45.42 19.67
C LYS A 102 -0.86 -45.46 18.33
N THR A 103 -0.97 -44.33 17.65
CA THR A 103 -1.29 -44.29 16.22
C THR A 103 -0.05 -43.82 15.48
N ASP A 104 0.63 -44.78 14.85
CA ASP A 104 1.65 -44.52 13.82
C ASP A 104 0.99 -43.65 12.72
N GLY A 105 1.49 -42.44 12.52
CA GLY A 105 1.12 -41.59 11.38
C GLY A 105 0.54 -40.20 11.67
N ALA A 106 0.72 -39.62 12.87
CA ALA A 106 0.41 -38.20 13.06
C ALA A 106 1.43 -37.35 12.29
N HIS A 107 1.01 -36.73 11.18
CA HIS A 107 1.81 -35.72 10.49
C HIS A 107 2.12 -34.58 11.46
N GLU A 108 3.39 -34.44 11.84
CA GLU A 108 3.88 -33.40 12.74
C GLU A 108 3.81 -32.05 12.01
N PHE A 109 2.72 -31.30 12.22
CA PHE A 109 2.59 -29.96 11.65
C PHE A 109 3.48 -28.99 12.43
N SER A 110 4.59 -28.58 11.81
CA SER A 110 5.46 -27.51 12.31
C SER A 110 5.10 -26.19 11.63
N TYR A 111 4.89 -25.15 12.42
CA TYR A 111 4.74 -23.77 11.94
C TYR A 111 5.99 -22.97 12.29
N SER A 112 6.55 -22.23 11.34
CA SER A 112 7.71 -21.38 11.57
C SER A 112 7.48 -19.93 11.14
N PHE A 113 8.08 -18.99 11.87
CA PHE A 113 8.06 -17.56 11.53
C PHE A 113 9.35 -16.90 12.01
N LYS A 114 9.64 -15.71 11.49
CA LYS A 114 10.85 -14.96 11.85
C LYS A 114 10.50 -13.75 12.70
N VAL A 115 11.38 -13.43 13.65
CA VAL A 115 11.30 -12.21 14.47
C VAL A 115 12.67 -11.57 14.64
N GLN A 116 12.70 -10.27 14.89
CA GLN A 116 13.92 -9.52 15.23
C GLN A 116 13.98 -9.12 16.70
N ASN A 117 12.84 -9.09 17.39
CA ASN A 117 12.75 -8.68 18.79
C ASN A 117 11.96 -9.73 19.60
N LEU A 118 12.47 -10.07 20.77
CA LEU A 118 11.82 -11.01 21.69
C LEU A 118 11.37 -10.30 22.98
N PRO A 119 10.25 -10.76 23.58
CA PRO A 119 9.87 -10.31 24.92
C PRO A 119 11.01 -10.49 25.92
N PRO A 120 11.20 -9.56 26.86
CA PRO A 120 12.33 -9.57 27.78
C PRO A 120 12.29 -10.78 28.72
N ILE A 121 13.47 -11.23 29.12
CA ILE A 121 13.64 -12.16 30.25
C ILE A 121 13.40 -11.36 31.52
N VAL A 122 12.49 -11.80 32.38
CA VAL A 122 12.16 -11.10 33.62
C VAL A 122 12.78 -11.85 34.80
N ILE A 123 13.69 -11.22 35.52
CA ILE A 123 14.16 -11.72 36.81
C ILE A 123 13.45 -10.95 37.92
N THR A 124 12.79 -11.67 38.82
CA THR A 124 12.30 -11.11 40.07
C THR A 124 13.28 -11.46 41.17
N CYS A 125 13.89 -10.45 41.79
CA CYS A 125 14.86 -10.61 42.86
C CYS A 125 14.29 -10.15 44.19
N LEU A 126 14.60 -10.89 45.25
CA LEU A 126 14.36 -10.56 46.64
C LEU A 126 15.68 -10.63 47.41
N LEU A 127 16.10 -9.50 47.96
CA LEU A 127 17.40 -9.37 48.62
C LEU A 127 17.28 -9.67 50.12
N PRO A 128 18.00 -10.69 50.64
CA PRO A 128 18.09 -10.90 52.08
C PRO A 128 19.00 -9.85 52.73
N LYS A 129 18.81 -9.62 54.03
CA LYS A 129 19.60 -8.65 54.82
C LYS A 129 21.10 -8.92 54.83
N SER A 130 21.50 -10.17 54.59
CA SER A 130 22.88 -10.64 54.60
C SER A 130 23.53 -10.70 53.21
N TYR A 131 22.84 -10.21 52.17
CA TYR A 131 23.43 -10.04 50.85
C TYR A 131 24.31 -8.76 50.81
N PRO A 132 25.48 -8.77 50.15
CA PRO A 132 26.11 -9.89 49.44
C PRO A 132 27.02 -10.77 50.33
N SER A 133 27.13 -10.50 51.63
CA SER A 133 28.17 -11.12 52.48
C SER A 133 27.99 -12.63 52.73
N HIS A 134 26.76 -13.14 52.89
CA HIS A 134 26.52 -14.54 53.30
C HIS A 134 25.46 -15.28 52.48
N LEU A 135 24.45 -14.59 51.96
CA LEU A 135 23.37 -15.20 51.18
C LEU A 135 23.27 -14.56 49.80
N SER A 136 22.93 -15.37 48.79
CA SER A 136 22.59 -14.89 47.46
C SER A 136 21.20 -14.22 47.46
N PRO A 137 20.86 -13.41 46.45
CA PRO A 137 19.50 -12.98 46.23
C PRO A 137 18.59 -14.21 46.00
N TYR A 138 17.38 -14.20 46.56
CA TYR A 138 16.35 -15.12 46.12
C TYR A 138 15.81 -14.61 44.79
N PHE A 139 15.66 -15.49 43.81
CA PHE A 139 15.21 -15.06 42.49
C PHE A 139 14.27 -16.05 41.83
N THR A 140 13.43 -15.53 40.94
CA THR A 140 12.68 -16.31 39.94
C THR A 140 12.96 -15.75 38.55
N VAL A 141 12.94 -16.61 37.55
CA VAL A 141 13.17 -16.25 36.14
C VAL A 141 11.92 -16.58 35.36
N SER A 142 11.37 -15.58 34.65
CA SER A 142 10.19 -15.71 33.82
C SER A 142 10.50 -15.38 32.36
N VAL A 143 10.21 -16.31 31.45
CA VAL A 143 10.43 -16.15 30.01
C VAL A 143 9.25 -16.71 29.23
N GLN A 144 8.69 -15.92 28.31
CA GLN A 144 7.51 -16.32 27.54
C GLN A 144 7.84 -17.34 26.43
N TRP A 145 9.01 -17.20 25.81
CA TRP A 145 9.41 -17.96 24.61
C TRP A 145 10.35 -19.13 24.91
N LEU A 146 10.53 -19.51 26.19
CA LEU A 146 11.32 -20.67 26.62
C LEU A 146 10.51 -21.64 27.46
N ASP A 147 10.83 -22.93 27.33
CA ASP A 147 10.32 -23.98 28.20
C ASP A 147 10.96 -23.91 29.59
N SER A 148 10.28 -24.51 30.58
CA SER A 148 10.74 -24.50 31.96
C SER A 148 12.06 -25.24 32.18
N GLY A 149 12.42 -26.21 31.32
CA GLY A 149 13.71 -26.90 31.38
C GLY A 149 14.87 -25.98 31.02
N LYS A 150 14.76 -25.25 29.91
CA LYS A 150 15.73 -24.21 29.52
C LYS A 150 15.82 -23.08 30.55
N ILE A 151 14.70 -22.67 31.14
CA ILE A 151 14.71 -21.67 32.21
C ILE A 151 15.38 -22.22 33.48
N SER A 152 15.18 -23.50 33.82
CA SER A 152 15.88 -24.14 34.94
C SER A 152 17.40 -24.19 34.72
N TYR A 153 17.85 -24.35 33.47
CA TYR A 153 19.26 -24.22 33.12
C TYR A 153 19.77 -22.80 33.34
N ILE A 154 18.99 -21.77 32.97
CA ILE A 154 19.30 -20.37 33.32
C ILE A 154 19.46 -20.24 34.84
N CYS A 155 18.50 -20.71 35.63
CA CYS A 155 18.56 -20.63 37.09
C CYS A 155 19.84 -21.29 37.66
N SER A 156 20.19 -22.47 37.15
CA SER A 156 21.41 -23.19 37.55
C SER A 156 22.69 -22.43 37.18
N MET A 157 22.70 -21.77 36.03
CA MET A 157 23.81 -20.92 35.62
C MET A 157 23.94 -19.68 36.50
N LEU A 158 22.83 -19.04 36.86
CA LEU A 158 22.83 -17.90 37.79
C LEU A 158 23.39 -18.31 39.17
N ASP A 159 23.07 -19.52 39.65
CA ASP A 159 23.64 -20.08 40.88
C ASP A 159 25.16 -20.34 40.75
N SER A 160 25.62 -20.81 39.59
CA SER A 160 27.04 -20.99 39.31
C SER A 160 27.80 -19.66 39.34
N LEU A 161 27.25 -18.62 38.69
CA LEU A 161 27.84 -17.28 38.66
C LEU A 161 27.99 -16.67 40.06
N TRP A 162 27.06 -16.98 40.97
CA TRP A 162 27.19 -16.62 42.38
C TRP A 162 28.29 -17.42 43.09
N SER A 163 28.32 -18.75 42.87
CA SER A 163 29.25 -19.66 43.54
C SER A 163 30.72 -19.39 43.21
N GLU A 164 30.99 -18.76 42.06
CA GLU A 164 32.35 -18.38 41.66
C GLU A 164 32.95 -17.24 42.49
N GLN A 165 32.12 -16.32 43.03
CA GLN A 165 32.58 -15.19 43.84
C GLN A 165 31.62 -14.91 45.01
N PRO A 166 31.58 -15.79 46.03
CA PRO A 166 30.72 -15.57 47.19
C PRO A 166 31.20 -14.34 47.98
N GLY A 167 30.26 -13.48 48.40
CA GLY A 167 30.58 -12.28 49.16
C GLY A 167 30.55 -10.97 48.36
N GLN A 168 30.38 -11.03 47.03
CA GLN A 168 30.34 -9.88 46.11
C GLN A 168 28.95 -9.71 45.48
N GLU A 169 28.63 -8.51 44.98
CA GLU A 169 27.38 -8.30 44.25
C GLU A 169 27.32 -9.07 42.92
N VAL A 170 26.21 -9.78 42.67
CA VAL A 170 26.06 -10.70 41.53
C VAL A 170 25.02 -10.26 40.51
N ILE A 171 24.11 -9.33 40.88
CA ILE A 171 22.97 -8.93 40.04
C ILE A 171 23.41 -8.38 38.69
N TYR A 172 24.40 -7.47 38.66
CA TYR A 172 24.90 -6.91 37.40
C TYR A 172 25.48 -8.00 36.50
N ARG A 173 26.25 -8.92 37.08
CA ARG A 173 26.85 -10.06 36.38
C ARG A 173 25.79 -11.01 35.82
N TRP A 174 24.70 -11.24 36.55
CA TRP A 174 23.54 -11.97 36.04
C TRP A 174 22.93 -11.28 34.83
N VAL A 175 22.70 -9.97 34.90
CA VAL A 175 22.13 -9.18 33.79
C VAL A 175 23.07 -9.21 32.56
N GLU A 176 24.36 -8.96 32.76
CA GLU A 176 25.37 -8.96 31.69
C GLU A 176 25.43 -10.31 30.98
N TRP A 177 25.47 -11.42 31.74
CA TRP A 177 25.47 -12.76 31.16
C TRP A 177 24.17 -13.05 30.39
N LEU A 178 23.02 -12.62 30.93
CA LEU A 178 21.73 -12.79 30.28
C LEU A 178 21.57 -11.98 28.98
N GLN A 179 22.17 -10.79 28.90
CA GLN A 179 22.16 -9.97 27.68
C GLN A 179 23.13 -10.50 26.63
N SER A 180 24.36 -10.82 27.03
CA SER A 180 25.46 -11.08 26.10
C SER A 180 25.59 -12.54 25.67
N SER A 181 25.28 -13.47 26.57
CA SER A 181 25.71 -14.86 26.45
C SER A 181 24.55 -15.85 26.43
N CYS A 182 23.44 -15.56 27.10
CA CYS A 182 22.33 -16.49 27.28
C CYS A 182 21.77 -17.09 25.98
N LEU A 183 21.60 -16.31 24.91
CA LEU A 183 21.10 -16.86 23.64
C LEU A 183 22.07 -17.85 23.00
N SER A 184 23.38 -17.62 23.10
CA SER A 184 24.37 -18.54 22.53
C SER A 184 24.34 -19.93 23.20
N TYR A 185 23.91 -19.99 24.46
CA TYR A 185 23.77 -21.24 25.22
C TYR A 185 22.41 -21.92 25.06
N LEU A 186 21.35 -21.16 24.75
CA LEU A 186 19.97 -21.67 24.74
C LEU A 186 19.38 -21.84 23.34
N VAL A 187 19.91 -21.10 22.37
CA VAL A 187 19.41 -21.04 20.99
C VAL A 187 20.49 -21.59 20.07
N PHE A 188 20.32 -22.86 19.69
CA PHE A 188 21.14 -23.48 18.65
C PHE A 188 20.68 -22.97 17.28
N ASP A 189 21.63 -22.60 16.41
CA ASP A 189 21.39 -22.17 15.02
C ASP A 189 20.36 -21.03 14.82
N LYS A 190 20.16 -20.16 15.82
CA LYS A 190 19.16 -19.06 15.81
C LYS A 190 17.70 -19.57 15.72
N GLU A 191 17.48 -20.81 16.13
CA GLU A 191 16.17 -21.45 16.14
C GLU A 191 15.60 -21.57 17.56
N ILE A 192 14.40 -21.02 17.78
CA ILE A 192 13.69 -21.12 19.06
C ILE A 192 12.49 -22.04 18.86
N VAL A 193 12.46 -23.15 19.59
CA VAL A 193 11.32 -24.07 19.59
C VAL A 193 10.37 -23.70 20.72
N LEU A 194 9.12 -23.38 20.38
CA LEU A 194 8.03 -23.15 21.32
C LEU A 194 7.42 -24.48 21.80
N GLY A 195 7.07 -24.51 23.08
CA GLY A 195 6.67 -25.73 23.78
C GLY A 195 7.87 -26.53 24.31
N PRO A 196 7.64 -27.75 24.84
CA PRO A 196 6.39 -28.50 24.78
C PRO A 196 5.28 -27.92 25.68
N TYR A 197 4.08 -27.82 25.13
CA TYR A 197 2.90 -27.30 25.82
C TYR A 197 2.28 -28.37 26.72
N GLY A 198 1.82 -27.99 27.91
CA GLY A 198 1.10 -28.88 28.84
C GLY A 198 1.98 -29.83 29.65
N LEU A 199 3.30 -29.78 29.52
CA LEU A 199 4.23 -30.49 30.40
C LEU A 199 4.71 -29.55 31.51
N ARG A 200 4.34 -29.86 32.76
CA ARG A 200 4.94 -29.21 33.94
C ARG A 200 6.23 -29.92 34.29
N TYR A 201 7.30 -29.64 33.57
CA TYR A 201 8.65 -29.97 34.04
C TYR A 201 9.05 -28.95 35.09
N THR A 202 8.78 -29.22 36.36
CA THR A 202 9.16 -28.31 37.45
C THR A 202 9.87 -29.09 38.54
N GLU A 203 11.17 -29.34 38.35
CA GLU A 203 12.07 -29.63 39.47
C GLU A 203 12.48 -28.31 40.15
N ASP A 204 12.76 -27.26 39.37
CA ASP A 204 13.08 -25.92 39.88
C ASP A 204 11.84 -25.01 39.94
N ARG A 205 11.47 -24.58 41.15
CA ARG A 205 10.34 -23.67 41.40
C ARG A 205 10.62 -22.23 40.98
N ARG A 206 11.88 -21.89 40.71
CA ARG A 206 12.32 -20.56 40.27
C ARG A 206 12.10 -20.34 38.77
N ALA A 207 11.95 -21.43 38.01
CA ALA A 207 11.77 -21.41 36.56
C ALA A 207 10.28 -21.26 36.18
N ILE A 208 9.89 -20.08 35.72
CA ILE A 208 8.51 -19.73 35.36
C ILE A 208 8.42 -19.60 33.83
N SER A 209 7.90 -20.62 33.15
CA SER A 209 7.61 -20.49 31.71
C SER A 209 6.31 -19.70 31.52
N GLY A 210 6.37 -18.65 30.71
CA GLY A 210 5.21 -17.89 30.27
C GLY A 210 4.50 -18.49 29.04
N SER A 211 4.99 -19.63 28.54
CA SER A 211 4.43 -20.31 27.36
C SER A 211 3.13 -21.02 27.75
N ILE A 212 2.03 -20.70 27.06
CA ILE A 212 0.68 -21.19 27.40
C ILE A 212 0.18 -22.17 26.34
N SER A 213 0.07 -21.69 25.10
CA SER A 213 -0.35 -22.48 23.94
C SER A 213 0.16 -21.83 22.64
N PRO A 214 0.27 -22.57 21.53
CA PRO A 214 0.65 -22.00 20.24
C PRO A 214 -0.26 -20.84 19.81
N ASP A 215 -1.56 -20.95 20.08
CA ASP A 215 -2.57 -19.95 19.69
C ASP A 215 -2.43 -18.61 20.43
N VAL A 216 -1.75 -18.61 21.57
CA VAL A 216 -1.45 -17.39 22.35
C VAL A 216 -0.03 -16.91 22.05
N ASP A 217 0.95 -17.80 22.11
CA ASP A 217 2.37 -17.44 22.03
C ASP A 217 2.77 -16.94 20.64
N ILE A 218 2.28 -17.57 19.56
CA ILE A 218 2.64 -17.17 18.20
C ILE A 218 2.13 -15.75 17.89
N PRO A 219 0.84 -15.41 18.10
CA PRO A 219 0.39 -14.03 17.91
C PRO A 219 1.08 -13.04 18.86
N SER A 220 1.30 -13.41 20.13
CA SER A 220 1.98 -12.52 21.08
C SER A 220 3.41 -12.18 20.66
N LEU A 221 4.19 -13.15 20.16
CA LEU A 221 5.56 -12.91 19.72
C LEU A 221 5.62 -12.05 18.46
N LYS A 222 4.73 -12.29 17.49
CA LYS A 222 4.62 -11.43 16.29
C LYS A 222 4.23 -10.01 16.65
N ASN A 223 3.21 -9.84 17.49
CA ASN A 223 2.74 -8.52 17.91
C ASN A 223 3.84 -7.76 18.67
N TYR A 224 4.61 -8.45 19.53
CA TYR A 224 5.73 -7.84 20.23
C TYR A 224 6.83 -7.38 19.26
N ASP A 225 7.21 -8.22 18.29
CA ASP A 225 8.21 -7.85 17.27
C ASP A 225 7.74 -6.66 16.44
N ASP A 226 6.50 -6.69 15.93
CA ASP A 226 5.90 -5.60 15.17
C ASP A 226 5.86 -4.30 15.98
N GLN A 227 5.51 -4.37 17.27
CA GLN A 227 5.49 -3.23 18.17
C GLN A 227 6.90 -2.65 18.37
N GLN A 228 7.91 -3.48 18.64
CA GLN A 228 9.29 -3.02 18.83
C GLN A 228 9.87 -2.42 17.55
N GLN A 229 9.61 -3.03 16.40
CA GLN A 229 9.99 -2.45 15.10
C GLN A 229 9.31 -1.11 14.86
N GLN A 230 8.03 -0.97 15.22
CA GLN A 230 7.31 0.29 15.08
C GLN A 230 7.83 1.37 16.05
N GLU A 231 8.13 1.01 17.30
CA GLU A 231 8.74 1.91 18.28
C GLU A 231 10.13 2.37 17.83
N ASN A 232 10.97 1.44 17.35
CA ASN A 232 12.30 1.75 16.80
C ASN A 232 12.19 2.62 15.56
N PHE A 233 11.24 2.33 14.66
CA PHE A 233 10.97 3.18 13.51
C PHE A 233 10.59 4.60 13.96
N CYS A 234 9.67 4.74 14.92
CA CYS A 234 9.24 6.06 15.43
C CYS A 234 10.35 6.86 16.11
N ARG A 235 11.30 6.20 16.79
CA ARG A 235 12.43 6.84 17.47
C ARG A 235 13.53 7.33 16.51
N ASN A 236 13.70 6.65 15.39
CA ASN A 236 14.75 6.95 14.43
C ASN A 236 14.31 8.00 13.40
N LEU A 237 15.30 8.64 12.77
CA LEU A 237 15.10 9.52 11.63
C LEU A 237 15.06 8.71 10.33
N HIS A 238 14.13 9.05 9.45
CA HIS A 238 13.96 8.41 8.14
C HIS A 238 13.83 9.47 7.05
N GLU A 239 14.36 9.17 5.87
CA GLU A 239 14.24 10.03 4.69
C GLU A 239 12.95 9.73 3.93
N CYS A 240 12.22 10.78 3.55
CA CYS A 240 11.04 10.66 2.71
C CYS A 240 11.43 10.64 1.22
N CYS A 241 11.05 9.59 0.47
CA CYS A 241 11.41 9.46 -0.95
C CYS A 241 10.66 10.43 -1.90
N ILE A 242 9.73 11.26 -1.40
CA ILE A 242 9.02 12.26 -2.19
C ILE A 242 9.71 13.63 -2.07
N CYS A 243 10.06 14.06 -0.86
CA CYS A 243 10.68 15.37 -0.61
C CYS A 243 12.18 15.30 -0.25
N PHE A 244 12.75 14.10 -0.14
CA PHE A 244 14.16 13.86 0.22
C PHE A 244 14.58 14.58 1.50
N SER A 245 13.66 14.69 2.47
CA SER A 245 13.89 15.32 3.76
C SER A 245 13.76 14.28 4.87
N GLU A 246 14.56 14.45 5.93
CA GLU A 246 14.58 13.58 7.10
C GLU A 246 13.57 14.05 8.16
N PHE A 247 12.77 13.10 8.68
CA PHE A 247 11.86 13.34 9.81
C PHE A 247 11.89 12.17 10.77
N ALA A 248 11.41 12.37 12.00
CA ALA A 248 11.18 11.27 12.92
C ALA A 248 10.14 10.30 12.35
N GLY A 249 10.29 9.00 12.58
CA GLY A 249 9.33 8.00 12.07
C GLY A 249 7.89 8.20 12.58
N SER A 250 7.69 8.94 13.67
CA SER A 250 6.36 9.36 14.14
C SER A 250 5.64 10.33 13.19
N GLU A 251 6.38 11.05 12.35
CA GLU A 251 5.85 11.92 11.29
C GLU A 251 5.63 11.18 9.96
N PHE A 252 5.80 9.86 9.92
CA PHE A 252 5.61 9.05 8.73
C PHE A 252 4.29 8.27 8.75
N VAL A 253 3.79 8.03 7.55
CA VAL A 253 2.61 7.20 7.29
C VAL A 253 3.09 5.92 6.65
N ARG A 254 2.85 4.78 7.32
CA ARG A 254 3.14 3.45 6.79
C ARG A 254 1.89 2.85 6.14
N LEU A 255 2.00 2.46 4.87
CA LEU A 255 0.94 1.79 4.13
C LEU A 255 0.97 0.27 4.35
N PRO A 256 -0.13 -0.47 4.05
CA PRO A 256 -0.15 -1.93 4.13
C PRO A 256 0.87 -2.62 3.23
N CYS A 257 1.33 -1.96 2.17
CA CYS A 257 2.42 -2.42 1.30
C CYS A 257 3.83 -2.19 1.90
N HIS A 258 3.91 -1.84 3.19
CA HIS A 258 5.12 -1.51 3.97
C HIS A 258 5.92 -0.28 3.52
N HIS A 259 5.52 0.40 2.45
CA HIS A 259 6.09 1.70 2.09
C HIS A 259 5.66 2.79 3.06
N PHE A 260 6.57 3.73 3.32
CA PHE A 260 6.33 4.85 4.23
C PHE A 260 6.69 6.18 3.58
N PHE A 261 5.93 7.22 3.91
CA PHE A 261 6.10 8.58 3.39
C PHE A 261 5.83 9.59 4.50
N CYS A 262 6.49 10.75 4.50
CA CYS A 262 6.20 11.75 5.51
C CYS A 262 4.74 12.23 5.40
N TRP A 263 4.16 12.58 6.55
CA TRP A 263 2.77 12.99 6.69
C TRP A 263 2.40 14.11 5.73
N LYS A 264 3.28 15.11 5.61
CA LYS A 264 3.09 16.29 4.73
C LYS A 264 2.92 15.88 3.27
N CYS A 265 3.83 15.05 2.74
CA CYS A 265 3.77 14.58 1.36
C CYS A 265 2.51 13.74 1.10
N MET A 266 2.17 12.83 2.01
CA MET A 266 0.99 11.98 1.84
C MET A 266 -0.31 12.78 1.90
N LYS A 267 -0.38 13.81 2.77
CA LYS A 267 -1.50 14.75 2.82
C LYS A 267 -1.64 15.52 1.51
N THR A 268 -0.58 16.16 1.04
CA THR A 268 -0.60 16.91 -0.23
C THR A 268 -0.97 16.03 -1.42
N PHE A 269 -0.45 14.81 -1.48
CA PHE A 269 -0.78 13.82 -2.50
C PHE A 269 -2.28 13.47 -2.49
N SER A 270 -2.83 13.20 -1.31
CA SER A 270 -4.25 12.85 -1.15
C SER A 270 -5.15 14.04 -1.50
N ASP A 271 -4.85 15.24 -0.98
CA ASP A 271 -5.59 16.47 -1.25
C ASP A 271 -5.64 16.79 -2.75
N MET A 272 -4.50 16.65 -3.44
CA MET A 272 -4.41 16.88 -4.89
C MET A 272 -5.36 15.94 -5.66
N HIS A 273 -5.32 14.63 -5.38
CA HIS A 273 -6.17 13.66 -6.06
C HIS A 273 -7.68 13.87 -5.81
N VAL A 274 -8.04 14.31 -4.61
CA VAL A 274 -9.44 14.63 -4.26
C VAL A 274 -9.90 15.93 -4.94
N LYS A 275 -9.03 16.95 -5.00
CA LYS A 275 -9.32 18.22 -5.68
C LYS A 275 -9.48 18.03 -7.20
N GLU A 276 -8.60 17.25 -7.81
CA GLU A 276 -8.60 16.95 -9.25
C GLU A 276 -9.66 15.90 -9.66
N GLY A 277 -10.31 15.22 -8.70
CA GLY A 277 -11.24 14.13 -9.00
C GLY A 277 -10.57 12.86 -9.52
N THR A 278 -9.25 12.76 -9.44
CA THR A 278 -8.44 11.61 -9.90
C THR A 278 -8.28 10.54 -8.82
N ILE A 279 -9.31 10.34 -7.98
CA ILE A 279 -9.37 9.39 -6.84
C ILE A 279 -8.96 7.95 -7.17
N SER A 280 -9.18 7.48 -8.41
CA SER A 280 -8.79 6.14 -8.88
C SER A 280 -7.26 5.95 -8.89
N LYS A 281 -6.49 7.04 -8.89
CA LYS A 281 -5.02 7.06 -8.85
C LYS A 281 -4.48 7.21 -7.43
N LEU A 282 -5.35 7.26 -6.41
CA LEU A 282 -4.98 7.39 -5.01
C LEU A 282 -4.48 6.03 -4.48
N LEU A 283 -3.31 5.65 -4.97
CA LEU A 283 -2.56 4.44 -4.66
C LEU A 283 -1.24 4.82 -4.01
N CYS A 284 -0.44 3.82 -3.65
CA CYS A 284 0.90 4.01 -3.14
C CYS A 284 1.72 4.90 -4.10
N PRO A 285 2.34 5.99 -3.61
CA PRO A 285 3.18 6.86 -4.46
C PRO A 285 4.42 6.18 -5.05
N ASN A 286 4.80 4.99 -4.57
CA ASN A 286 5.87 4.22 -5.17
C ASN A 286 5.41 3.64 -6.51
N GLY A 287 6.03 4.05 -7.63
CA GLY A 287 5.54 3.78 -8.99
C GLY A 287 5.43 2.31 -9.41
N LYS A 288 6.05 1.37 -8.67
CA LYS A 288 5.88 -0.08 -8.90
C LYS A 288 4.84 -0.74 -7.99
N CYS A 289 4.23 0.03 -7.09
CA CYS A 289 3.35 -0.48 -6.05
C CYS A 289 1.89 -0.06 -6.34
N GLY A 290 1.01 -1.04 -6.51
CA GLY A 290 -0.43 -0.83 -6.64
C GLY A 290 -1.19 -0.82 -5.31
N GLY A 291 -0.49 -0.66 -4.18
CA GLY A 291 -1.09 -0.73 -2.85
C GLY A 291 -2.11 0.38 -2.65
N MET A 292 -3.32 0.03 -2.21
CA MET A 292 -4.37 1.01 -1.90
C MET A 292 -4.06 1.76 -0.61
N VAL A 293 -4.45 3.04 -0.56
CA VAL A 293 -4.41 3.81 0.68
C VAL A 293 -5.70 3.52 1.48
N PRO A 294 -5.61 2.99 2.72
CA PRO A 294 -6.80 2.62 3.48
C PRO A 294 -7.72 3.82 3.81
N PRO A 295 -9.06 3.65 3.77
CA PRO A 295 -9.99 4.74 4.08
C PRO A 295 -9.80 5.36 5.47
N GLY A 296 -9.50 4.54 6.48
CA GLY A 296 -9.24 5.04 7.84
C GLY A 296 -7.98 5.91 7.94
N LEU A 297 -7.00 5.68 7.07
CA LEU A 297 -5.83 6.55 6.95
C LEU A 297 -6.17 7.83 6.16
N LEU A 298 -6.94 7.71 5.07
CA LEU A 298 -7.40 8.86 4.29
C LEU A 298 -8.19 9.84 5.15
N LYS A 299 -9.10 9.35 6.00
CA LYS A 299 -9.86 10.20 6.93
C LYS A 299 -8.97 10.97 7.91
N ARG A 300 -7.79 10.45 8.25
CA ARG A 300 -6.84 11.17 9.11
C ARG A 300 -6.01 12.19 8.34
N LEU A 301 -5.70 11.90 7.07
CA LEU A 301 -4.89 12.76 6.20
C LEU A 301 -5.70 13.95 5.66
N LEU A 302 -6.91 13.64 5.20
CA LEU A 302 -7.92 14.57 4.70
C LEU A 302 -8.71 15.14 5.87
N GLY A 303 -9.24 16.35 5.74
CA GLY A 303 -10.26 16.86 6.67
C GLY A 303 -11.61 16.18 6.44
N ASP A 304 -12.59 16.46 7.30
CA ASP A 304 -13.94 15.91 7.15
C ASP A 304 -14.56 16.28 5.79
N GLU A 305 -14.41 17.54 5.36
CA GLU A 305 -14.94 18.02 4.07
C GLU A 305 -14.28 17.32 2.86
N GLU A 306 -12.95 17.21 2.83
CA GLU A 306 -12.26 16.54 1.73
C GLU A 306 -12.53 15.02 1.73
N PHE A 307 -12.71 14.42 2.91
CA PHE A 307 -13.05 13.01 3.02
C PHE A 307 -14.47 12.73 2.51
N GLU A 308 -15.47 13.54 2.87
CA GLU A 308 -16.83 13.44 2.33
C GLU A 308 -16.87 13.61 0.80
N ARG A 309 -16.04 14.53 0.28
CA ARG A 309 -15.87 14.70 -1.17
C ARG A 309 -15.27 13.45 -1.80
N TRP A 310 -14.23 12.86 -1.20
CA TRP A 310 -13.65 11.61 -1.66
C TRP A 310 -14.68 10.47 -1.66
N GLU A 311 -15.47 10.31 -0.60
CA GLU A 311 -16.53 9.30 -0.52
C GLU A 311 -17.57 9.46 -1.64
N SER A 312 -18.01 10.70 -1.86
CA SER A 312 -18.97 11.04 -2.92
C SER A 312 -18.42 10.71 -4.31
N LEU A 313 -17.16 11.08 -4.59
CA LEU A 313 -16.48 10.79 -5.85
C LEU A 313 -16.27 9.28 -6.04
N MET A 314 -15.90 8.56 -4.98
CA MET A 314 -15.70 7.10 -5.02
C MET A 314 -17.01 6.39 -5.35
N LEU A 315 -18.11 6.79 -4.71
CA LEU A 315 -19.44 6.28 -5.02
C LEU A 315 -19.81 6.57 -6.47
N GLN A 316 -19.67 7.83 -6.91
CA GLN A 316 -19.97 8.24 -8.29
C GLN A 316 -19.19 7.40 -9.31
N LYS A 317 -17.87 7.28 -9.16
CA LYS A 317 -17.04 6.49 -10.10
C LYS A 317 -17.40 5.01 -10.10
N THR A 318 -17.75 4.46 -8.95
CA THR A 318 -18.18 3.06 -8.84
C THR A 318 -19.48 2.85 -9.60
N LEU A 319 -20.46 3.72 -9.40
CA LEU A 319 -21.73 3.69 -10.13
C LEU A 319 -21.53 3.87 -11.65
N GLU A 320 -20.69 4.82 -12.07
CA GLU A 320 -20.39 5.06 -13.50
C GLU A 320 -19.67 3.88 -14.18
N SER A 321 -18.97 3.05 -13.42
CA SER A 321 -18.30 1.85 -13.94
C SER A 321 -19.25 0.68 -14.19
N MET A 322 -20.44 0.71 -13.60
CA MET A 322 -21.46 -0.32 -13.77
C MET A 322 -22.27 -0.02 -15.04
N SER A 323 -22.40 -1.01 -15.93
CA SER A 323 -23.05 -0.82 -17.23
C SER A 323 -24.57 -0.73 -17.15
N ASP A 324 -25.16 -1.29 -16.10
CA ASP A 324 -26.60 -1.37 -15.82
C ASP A 324 -27.09 -0.20 -14.95
N VAL A 325 -26.22 0.73 -14.58
CA VAL A 325 -26.60 1.89 -13.78
C VAL A 325 -26.94 3.07 -14.68
N VAL A 326 -28.16 3.58 -14.54
CA VAL A 326 -28.70 4.73 -15.27
C VAL A 326 -29.27 5.76 -14.29
N TYR A 327 -29.22 7.04 -14.64
CA TYR A 327 -29.69 8.12 -13.76
C TYR A 327 -31.13 8.53 -14.09
N CYS A 328 -31.96 8.69 -13.06
CA CYS A 328 -33.33 9.14 -13.22
C CYS A 328 -33.38 10.57 -13.80
N PRO A 329 -34.10 10.81 -14.91
CA PRO A 329 -34.17 12.13 -15.54
C PRO A 329 -34.95 13.18 -14.72
N ARG A 330 -35.69 12.78 -13.68
CA ARG A 330 -36.47 13.72 -12.84
C ARG A 330 -35.75 14.16 -11.57
N CYS A 331 -34.89 13.31 -11.01
CA CYS A 331 -34.30 13.55 -9.69
C CYS A 331 -32.85 13.09 -9.57
N GLU A 332 -32.23 12.68 -10.67
CA GLU A 332 -30.82 12.28 -10.78
C GLU A 332 -30.38 11.14 -9.84
N MET A 333 -31.35 10.38 -9.31
CA MET A 333 -31.07 9.19 -8.51
C MET A 333 -30.59 8.06 -9.41
N ALA A 334 -29.53 7.35 -9.01
CA ALA A 334 -29.07 6.13 -9.69
C ALA A 334 -30.16 5.04 -9.64
N CYS A 335 -30.41 4.42 -10.79
CA CYS A 335 -31.41 3.38 -11.02
C CYS A 335 -30.75 2.21 -11.76
N ILE A 336 -31.29 1.00 -11.61
CA ILE A 336 -30.82 -0.17 -12.33
C ILE A 336 -31.69 -0.37 -13.57
N GLU A 337 -31.04 -0.55 -14.72
CA GLU A 337 -31.65 -0.91 -16.00
C GLU A 337 -32.07 -2.38 -16.00
N ASP A 338 -33.28 -2.66 -16.48
CA ASP A 338 -33.79 -4.01 -16.69
C ASP A 338 -33.44 -4.57 -18.08
N GLU A 339 -33.77 -5.85 -18.33
CA GLU A 339 -33.50 -6.51 -19.62
C GLU A 339 -34.21 -5.85 -20.82
N ASP A 340 -35.27 -5.09 -20.56
CA ASP A 340 -36.11 -4.43 -21.58
C ASP A 340 -35.69 -2.96 -21.83
N GLN A 341 -34.53 -2.53 -21.34
CA GLN A 341 -34.03 -1.15 -21.49
C GLN A 341 -34.96 -0.12 -20.84
N HIS A 342 -35.55 -0.48 -19.70
CA HIS A 342 -36.32 0.39 -18.84
C HIS A 342 -35.69 0.47 -17.45
N ALA A 343 -36.02 1.53 -16.72
CA ALA A 343 -35.61 1.68 -15.33
C ALA A 343 -36.72 2.34 -14.53
N GLN A 344 -36.83 1.96 -13.25
CA GLN A 344 -37.75 2.59 -12.30
C GLN A 344 -36.97 3.24 -11.16
N CYS A 345 -37.21 4.54 -10.96
CA CYS A 345 -36.60 5.26 -9.86
C CYS A 345 -37.25 4.90 -8.52
N SER A 346 -36.47 4.47 -7.55
CA SER A 346 -36.93 4.16 -6.19
C SER A 346 -37.40 5.39 -5.38
N LYS A 347 -36.90 6.59 -5.72
CA LYS A 347 -37.23 7.84 -5.00
C LYS A 347 -38.53 8.48 -5.49
N CYS A 348 -38.70 8.64 -6.80
CA CYS A 348 -39.85 9.34 -7.39
C CYS A 348 -40.79 8.42 -8.17
N PHE A 349 -40.54 7.11 -8.15
CA PHE A 349 -41.30 6.07 -8.83
C PHE A 349 -41.47 6.30 -10.35
N PHE A 350 -40.60 7.13 -10.96
CA PHE A 350 -40.63 7.31 -12.40
C PHE A 350 -40.16 6.06 -13.12
N SER A 351 -41.00 5.53 -14.01
CA SER A 351 -40.61 4.50 -14.95
C SER A 351 -40.29 5.15 -16.30
N PHE A 352 -39.06 4.94 -16.77
CA PHE A 352 -38.54 5.59 -17.98
C PHE A 352 -37.79 4.60 -18.86
N CYS A 353 -37.64 4.94 -20.14
CA CYS A 353 -36.78 4.21 -21.06
C CYS A 353 -35.34 4.71 -20.96
N THR A 354 -34.37 3.80 -20.83
CA THR A 354 -32.95 4.13 -20.65
C THR A 354 -32.32 4.74 -21.89
N LEU A 355 -32.84 4.39 -23.08
CA LEU A 355 -32.39 4.92 -24.36
C LEU A 355 -32.78 6.39 -24.59
N CYS A 356 -34.08 6.71 -24.46
CA CYS A 356 -34.60 8.05 -24.77
C CYS A 356 -34.77 8.95 -23.54
N ARG A 357 -34.66 8.40 -22.33
CA ARG A 357 -34.89 9.07 -21.03
C ARG A 357 -36.29 9.67 -20.85
N GLU A 358 -37.26 9.25 -21.66
CA GLU A 358 -38.67 9.63 -21.56
C GLU A 358 -39.47 8.55 -20.81
N GLN A 359 -40.75 8.83 -20.55
CA GLN A 359 -41.67 7.88 -19.93
C GLN A 359 -41.62 6.50 -20.62
N ARG A 360 -41.64 5.43 -19.81
CA ARG A 360 -41.61 4.05 -20.29
C ARG A 360 -42.64 3.83 -21.40
N HIS A 361 -42.19 3.28 -22.52
CA HIS A 361 -43.01 2.97 -23.68
C HIS A 361 -42.73 1.53 -24.13
N VAL A 362 -43.78 0.77 -24.44
CA VAL A 362 -43.71 -0.66 -24.80
C VAL A 362 -44.23 -0.83 -26.22
N GLY A 363 -43.49 -1.54 -27.07
CA GLY A 363 -43.90 -1.84 -28.44
C GLY A 363 -43.81 -0.68 -29.44
N THR A 364 -43.36 0.51 -29.01
CA THR A 364 -43.10 1.67 -29.87
C THR A 364 -41.60 1.96 -29.96
N THR A 365 -41.12 2.32 -31.15
CA THR A 365 -39.71 2.72 -31.37
C THR A 365 -39.41 4.02 -30.61
N CYS A 366 -38.28 4.08 -29.92
CA CYS A 366 -37.80 5.31 -29.27
C CYS A 366 -37.77 6.47 -30.28
N MET A 367 -38.28 7.64 -29.88
CA MET A 367 -38.07 8.84 -30.68
C MET A 367 -36.62 9.28 -30.55
N THR A 368 -35.93 9.38 -31.69
CA THR A 368 -34.57 9.90 -31.71
C THR A 368 -34.56 11.41 -31.43
N PRO A 369 -33.45 11.96 -30.90
CA PRO A 369 -33.30 13.41 -30.74
C PRO A 369 -33.54 14.19 -32.05
N GLU A 370 -33.17 13.62 -33.20
CA GLU A 370 -33.39 14.19 -34.53
C GLU A 370 -34.87 14.27 -34.88
N MET A 371 -35.61 13.18 -34.63
CA MET A 371 -37.06 13.11 -34.85
C MET A 371 -37.79 14.08 -33.92
N LYS A 372 -37.36 14.18 -32.66
CA LYS A 372 -37.92 15.14 -31.69
C LYS A 372 -37.67 16.58 -32.16
N LEU A 373 -36.46 16.88 -32.65
CA LEU A 373 -36.09 18.20 -33.17
C LEU A 373 -36.92 18.59 -34.39
N SER A 374 -37.12 17.69 -35.37
CA SER A 374 -37.92 17.99 -36.57
C SER A 374 -39.37 18.29 -36.22
N ILE A 375 -39.99 17.48 -35.36
CA ILE A 375 -41.37 17.66 -34.91
C ILE A 375 -41.54 18.98 -34.12
N LEU A 376 -40.56 19.35 -33.28
CA LEU A 376 -40.59 20.62 -32.55
C LEU A 376 -40.46 21.83 -33.49
N LYS A 377 -39.56 21.78 -34.47
CA LYS A 377 -39.40 22.84 -35.48
C LYS A 377 -40.63 23.02 -36.35
N GLU A 378 -41.25 21.93 -36.80
CA GLU A 378 -42.49 21.97 -37.59
C GLU A 378 -43.65 22.57 -36.79
N ARG A 379 -43.81 22.17 -35.53
CA ARG A 379 -44.85 22.75 -34.64
C ARG A 379 -44.62 24.22 -34.36
N GLN A 380 -43.37 24.65 -34.25
CA GLN A 380 -43.03 26.05 -34.02
C GLN A 380 -43.38 26.96 -35.20
N ASN A 381 -43.33 26.41 -36.42
CA ASN A 381 -43.77 27.07 -37.65
C ASN A 381 -45.30 27.11 -37.80
N SER A 382 -46.04 26.35 -36.98
CA SER A 382 -47.50 26.40 -36.95
C SER A 382 -48.01 27.57 -36.11
N SER A 383 -49.03 28.26 -36.61
CA SER A 383 -49.61 29.48 -36.02
C SER A 383 -50.57 29.23 -34.84
N GLN A 384 -50.75 27.99 -34.40
CA GLN A 384 -51.73 27.63 -33.35
C GLN A 384 -51.18 27.50 -31.92
N LEU A 385 -49.90 27.77 -31.67
CA LEU A 385 -49.32 27.63 -30.34
C LEU A 385 -49.53 28.87 -29.47
N LYS A 386 -49.96 28.67 -28.21
CA LYS A 386 -49.95 29.71 -27.17
C LYS A 386 -48.50 30.15 -26.89
N ASP A 387 -48.27 31.44 -26.68
CA ASP A 387 -46.92 32.03 -26.51
C ASP A 387 -46.05 31.32 -25.45
N GLY A 388 -46.64 30.95 -24.31
CA GLY A 388 -45.93 30.24 -23.24
C GLY A 388 -45.54 28.79 -23.57
N GLN A 389 -46.22 28.16 -24.53
CA GLN A 389 -45.84 26.85 -25.06
C GLN A 389 -44.76 27.00 -26.14
N LYS A 390 -44.90 28.02 -26.99
CA LYS A 390 -43.92 28.37 -28.03
C LYS A 390 -42.53 28.66 -27.44
N ARG A 391 -42.46 29.36 -26.30
CA ARG A 391 -41.20 29.62 -25.58
C ARG A 391 -40.55 28.35 -25.03
N ARG A 392 -41.32 27.47 -24.38
CA ARG A 392 -40.82 26.19 -23.85
C ARG A 392 -40.32 25.25 -24.94
N GLU A 393 -41.05 25.17 -26.06
CA GLU A 393 -40.62 24.36 -27.20
C GLU A 393 -39.34 24.93 -27.85
N GLN A 394 -39.19 26.27 -27.91
CA GLN A 394 -37.93 26.91 -28.36
C GLN A 394 -36.75 26.58 -27.45
N GLU A 395 -36.95 26.58 -26.12
CA GLU A 395 -35.92 26.22 -25.14
C GLU A 395 -35.45 24.78 -25.36
N MET A 396 -36.38 23.83 -25.56
CA MET A 396 -36.03 22.44 -25.87
C MET A 396 -35.28 22.31 -27.21
N ILE A 397 -35.66 23.07 -28.23
CA ILE A 397 -34.94 23.08 -29.52
C ILE A 397 -33.50 23.57 -29.31
N ASN A 398 -33.32 24.64 -28.54
CA ASN A 398 -32.00 25.20 -28.27
C ASN A 398 -31.13 24.24 -27.46
N GLU A 399 -31.70 23.54 -26.49
CA GLU A 399 -31.00 22.52 -25.69
C GLU A 399 -30.52 21.36 -26.58
N ILE A 400 -31.38 20.80 -27.43
CA ILE A 400 -31.01 19.71 -28.35
C ILE A 400 -29.92 20.17 -29.33
N LEU A 401 -30.00 21.40 -29.84
CA LEU A 401 -28.98 21.96 -30.73
C LEU A 401 -27.64 22.20 -30.00
N SER A 402 -27.69 22.67 -28.75
CA SER A 402 -26.50 22.89 -27.91
C SER A 402 -25.78 21.57 -27.64
N VAL A 403 -26.51 20.51 -27.24
CA VAL A 403 -25.93 19.18 -27.01
C VAL A 403 -25.32 18.61 -28.29
N ARG A 404 -25.99 18.78 -29.44
CA ARG A 404 -25.44 18.38 -30.75
C ARG A 404 -24.12 19.08 -31.06
N GLU A 405 -24.04 20.37 -30.80
CA GLU A 405 -22.84 21.16 -31.03
C GLU A 405 -21.68 20.71 -30.14
N VAL A 406 -21.95 20.46 -28.85
CA VAL A 406 -20.95 19.95 -27.89
C VAL A 406 -20.43 18.56 -28.29
N LEU A 407 -21.32 17.66 -28.69
CA LEU A 407 -20.95 16.30 -29.13
C LEU A 407 -20.27 16.26 -30.51
N ARG A 408 -20.34 17.34 -31.30
CA ARG A 408 -19.58 17.45 -32.55
C ARG A 408 -18.08 17.52 -32.27
N ASP A 409 -17.70 18.25 -31.23
CA ASP A 409 -16.30 18.59 -30.95
C ASP A 409 -15.72 17.74 -29.79
N ALA A 410 -16.55 17.00 -29.07
CA ALA A 410 -16.16 16.09 -27.98
C ALA A 410 -16.81 14.71 -28.11
N LYS A 411 -16.05 13.64 -27.82
CA LYS A 411 -16.54 12.26 -27.74
C LYS A 411 -16.54 11.76 -26.30
N GLN A 412 -17.53 10.97 -25.91
CA GLN A 412 -17.55 10.36 -24.58
C GLN A 412 -16.55 9.21 -24.46
N CYS A 413 -15.86 9.15 -23.33
CA CYS A 413 -15.02 8.02 -22.97
C CYS A 413 -15.85 6.73 -22.93
N PRO A 414 -15.46 5.64 -23.62
CA PRO A 414 -16.20 4.39 -23.57
C PRO A 414 -16.34 3.83 -22.15
N SER A 415 -15.31 4.03 -21.31
CA SER A 415 -15.20 3.42 -19.99
C SER A 415 -15.79 4.23 -18.84
N CYS A 416 -15.72 5.57 -18.89
CA CYS A 416 -16.22 6.43 -17.81
C CYS A 416 -17.16 7.55 -18.27
N LYS A 417 -17.55 7.55 -19.55
CA LYS A 417 -18.49 8.50 -20.19
C LYS A 417 -18.11 9.99 -20.12
N MET A 418 -16.99 10.35 -19.50
CA MET A 418 -16.43 11.69 -19.51
C MET A 418 -16.22 12.21 -20.94
N ALA A 419 -16.64 13.44 -21.22
CA ALA A 419 -16.43 14.06 -22.53
C ALA A 419 -14.92 14.33 -22.76
N ILE A 420 -14.40 13.88 -23.90
CA ILE A 420 -13.02 14.05 -24.32
C ILE A 420 -13.03 14.85 -25.62
N SER A 421 -12.47 16.06 -25.60
CA SER A 421 -12.26 16.89 -26.78
C SER A 421 -10.92 16.56 -27.43
N ARG A 422 -10.87 16.64 -28.77
CA ARG A 422 -9.64 16.35 -29.51
C ARG A 422 -8.61 17.46 -29.31
N VAL A 423 -7.43 17.11 -28.78
CA VAL A 423 -6.27 18.01 -28.68
C VAL A 423 -5.30 17.67 -29.81
N GLU A 424 -5.43 18.41 -30.91
CA GLU A 424 -4.59 18.43 -32.13
C GLU A 424 -4.22 17.08 -32.83
N GLY A 425 -4.54 16.99 -34.12
CA GLY A 425 -3.90 16.11 -35.12
C GLY A 425 -3.98 14.57 -34.97
N CYS A 426 -4.16 14.04 -33.77
CA CYS A 426 -4.12 12.61 -33.46
C CYS A 426 -5.51 12.09 -33.06
N ASN A 427 -5.88 10.91 -33.57
CA ASN A 427 -7.11 10.21 -33.18
C ASN A 427 -6.94 9.37 -31.91
N LYS A 428 -5.70 9.21 -31.39
CA LYS A 428 -5.43 8.53 -30.13
C LYS A 428 -5.70 9.50 -28.97
N MET A 429 -6.89 9.38 -28.38
CA MET A 429 -7.33 10.18 -27.25
C MET A 429 -7.19 9.38 -25.95
N VAL A 430 -6.57 9.97 -24.92
CA VAL A 430 -6.46 9.38 -23.58
C VAL A 430 -7.44 10.09 -22.65
N CYS A 431 -8.25 9.32 -21.92
CA CYS A 431 -9.14 9.91 -20.93
C CYS A 431 -8.36 10.34 -19.68
N ASN A 432 -8.32 11.64 -19.36
CA ASN A 432 -7.64 12.12 -18.15
C ASN A 432 -8.25 11.58 -16.85
N ASN A 433 -9.55 11.24 -16.86
CA ASN A 433 -10.26 10.75 -15.68
C ASN A 433 -9.92 9.29 -15.34
N CYS A 434 -10.02 8.37 -16.32
CA CYS A 434 -9.82 6.93 -16.10
C CYS A 434 -8.49 6.39 -16.62
N GLY A 435 -7.73 7.16 -17.40
CA GLY A 435 -6.43 6.76 -17.94
C GLY A 435 -6.47 5.70 -19.04
N GLN A 436 -7.65 5.23 -19.45
CA GLN A 436 -7.79 4.30 -20.57
C GLN A 436 -7.62 5.01 -21.92
N ASP A 437 -6.93 4.33 -22.84
CA ASP A 437 -6.83 4.69 -24.25
C ASP A 437 -8.22 4.52 -24.91
N GLY A 438 -8.69 5.54 -25.62
CA GLY A 438 -9.86 5.39 -26.49
C GLY A 438 -9.56 4.40 -27.61
N ALA A 439 -10.47 3.47 -27.87
CA ALA A 439 -10.37 2.55 -29.00
C ALA A 439 -10.25 3.34 -30.32
N CYS A 440 -9.13 3.20 -31.01
CA CYS A 440 -8.85 3.89 -32.26
C CYS A 440 -9.28 3.02 -33.44
N GLU A 441 -10.51 3.19 -33.93
CA GLU A 441 -10.86 2.72 -35.27
C GLU A 441 -10.35 3.76 -36.28
N LEU A 442 -9.15 3.50 -36.82
CA LEU A 442 -8.57 4.29 -37.90
C LEU A 442 -9.36 4.03 -39.19
N PHE A 443 -10.46 4.77 -39.36
CA PHE A 443 -11.36 4.78 -40.52
C PHE A 443 -11.94 3.39 -40.90
N PRO A 444 -13.23 3.30 -41.29
CA PRO A 444 -13.73 2.09 -41.90
C PRO A 444 -12.86 1.72 -43.11
N GLN A 445 -12.41 0.46 -43.22
CA GLN A 445 -11.54 0.00 -44.34
C GLN A 445 -12.11 0.34 -45.72
N ARG A 446 -13.44 0.44 -45.84
CA ARG A 446 -14.14 0.91 -47.03
C ARG A 446 -13.78 2.35 -47.41
N GLU A 447 -13.68 3.26 -46.45
CA GLU A 447 -13.32 4.66 -46.71
C GLU A 447 -11.85 4.81 -47.10
N ILE A 448 -10.97 4.00 -46.50
CA ILE A 448 -9.55 3.92 -46.89
C ILE A 448 -9.43 3.44 -48.33
N GLN A 449 -10.10 2.33 -48.68
CA GLN A 449 -10.10 1.79 -50.05
C GLN A 449 -10.66 2.80 -51.06
N MET A 450 -11.78 3.45 -50.75
CA MET A 450 -12.35 4.47 -51.63
C MET A 450 -11.45 5.70 -51.80
N TRP A 451 -10.69 6.08 -50.77
CA TRP A 451 -9.72 7.16 -50.85
C TRP A 451 -8.49 6.75 -51.67
N GLU A 452 -7.96 5.54 -51.45
CA GLU A 452 -6.84 4.98 -52.22
C GLU A 452 -7.20 4.83 -53.71
N GLU A 453 -8.39 4.32 -54.03
CA GLU A 453 -8.91 4.19 -55.39
C GLU A 453 -9.12 5.55 -56.08
N ARG A 454 -9.51 6.59 -55.33
CA ARG A 454 -9.68 7.95 -55.87
C ARG A 454 -8.36 8.71 -56.02
N MET A 455 -7.35 8.41 -55.21
CA MET A 455 -6.09 9.15 -55.17
C MET A 455 -4.98 8.50 -56.01
N MET A 456 -5.07 7.22 -56.37
CA MET A 456 -4.12 6.58 -57.27
C MET A 456 -4.38 6.98 -58.73
N ASN A 457 -3.46 7.76 -59.31
CA ASN A 457 -3.51 8.05 -60.74
C ASN A 457 -3.07 6.81 -61.55
N GLY A 458 -3.60 6.63 -62.76
CA GLY A 458 -3.33 5.42 -63.58
C GLY A 458 -1.84 5.15 -63.87
N ARG A 459 -0.97 6.17 -63.80
CA ARG A 459 0.49 5.97 -63.93
C ARG A 459 1.12 5.35 -62.68
N GLN A 460 0.59 5.61 -61.49
CA GLN A 460 1.06 5.01 -60.25
C GLN A 460 0.75 3.51 -60.21
N VAL A 461 -0.47 3.14 -60.61
CA VAL A 461 -0.90 1.73 -60.69
C VAL A 461 -0.04 0.94 -61.67
N VAL A 462 0.18 1.46 -62.88
CA VAL A 462 1.05 0.80 -63.87
C VAL A 462 2.49 0.69 -63.37
N GLY A 463 3.02 1.73 -62.74
CA GLY A 463 4.37 1.72 -62.17
C GLY A 463 4.54 0.71 -61.02
N GLN A 464 3.52 0.56 -60.17
CA GLN A 464 3.51 -0.43 -59.09
C GLN A 464 3.48 -1.86 -59.64
N ILE A 465 2.63 -2.14 -60.63
CA ILE A 465 2.56 -3.45 -61.29
C ILE A 465 3.91 -3.77 -61.97
N GLN A 466 4.52 -2.82 -62.67
CA GLN A 466 5.83 -3.01 -63.30
C GLN A 466 6.93 -3.29 -62.28
N ALA A 467 6.93 -2.59 -61.14
CA ALA A 467 7.88 -2.82 -60.06
C ALA A 467 7.72 -4.22 -59.41
N GLN A 468 6.50 -4.77 -59.37
CA GLN A 468 6.25 -6.12 -58.89
C GLN A 468 6.67 -7.19 -59.92
N LEU A 469 6.29 -7.01 -61.19
CA LEU A 469 6.57 -7.99 -62.26
C LEU A 469 8.05 -8.08 -62.64
N PHE A 470 8.80 -6.99 -62.50
CA PHE A 470 10.22 -6.92 -62.88
C PHE A 470 11.10 -6.46 -61.71
N ALA A 471 10.82 -6.96 -60.51
CA ALA A 471 11.53 -6.58 -59.28
C ALA A 471 13.06 -6.68 -59.41
N ASP A 472 13.55 -7.73 -60.08
CA ASP A 472 14.98 -8.01 -60.29
C ASP A 472 15.69 -7.01 -61.21
N ARG A 473 14.93 -6.22 -61.99
CA ARG A 473 15.45 -5.18 -62.90
C ARG A 473 15.16 -3.77 -62.40
N GLY A 474 14.59 -3.65 -61.21
CA GLY A 474 14.26 -2.39 -60.58
C GLY A 474 15.46 -1.72 -59.91
N HIS A 475 15.42 -0.40 -59.84
CA HIS A 475 16.39 0.41 -59.10
C HIS A 475 15.67 1.31 -58.10
N PRO A 476 16.22 1.50 -56.89
CA PRO A 476 15.61 2.32 -55.86
C PRO A 476 15.64 3.80 -56.25
N CYS A 477 14.52 4.49 -55.99
CA CYS A 477 14.40 5.92 -56.15
C CYS A 477 15.35 6.64 -55.17
N PRO A 478 16.18 7.59 -55.62
CA PRO A 478 17.10 8.32 -54.73
C PRO A 478 16.40 9.24 -53.72
N ASN A 479 15.11 9.53 -53.91
CA ASN A 479 14.34 10.37 -53.01
C ASN A 479 13.59 9.58 -51.92
N CYS A 480 12.88 8.50 -52.29
CA CYS A 480 12.04 7.75 -51.37
C CYS A 480 12.43 6.27 -51.19
N GLY A 481 13.44 5.79 -51.90
CA GLY A 481 13.89 4.39 -51.86
C GLY A 481 13.02 3.41 -52.65
N GLN A 482 11.83 3.80 -53.12
CA GLN A 482 10.91 2.89 -53.82
C GLN A 482 11.54 2.29 -55.09
N ASN A 483 11.34 1.00 -55.32
CA ASN A 483 11.83 0.31 -56.51
C ASN A 483 11.06 0.75 -57.77
N ASN A 484 11.78 1.18 -58.82
CA ASN A 484 11.19 1.49 -60.13
C ASN A 484 11.98 0.81 -61.24
N VAL A 485 11.27 0.38 -62.27
CA VAL A 485 11.84 -0.36 -63.39
C VAL A 485 12.03 0.58 -64.57
N LYS A 486 13.20 0.50 -65.23
CA LYS A 486 13.42 1.20 -66.50
C LYS A 486 12.65 0.50 -67.61
N VAL A 487 11.75 1.23 -68.27
CA VAL A 487 10.97 0.73 -69.40
C VAL A 487 11.48 1.36 -70.69
N GLY A 488 11.91 0.52 -71.64
CA GLY A 488 12.47 0.97 -72.90
C GLY A 488 13.87 1.57 -72.78
N ASN A 489 14.25 2.42 -73.73
CA ASN A 489 15.61 2.98 -73.81
C ASN A 489 15.81 4.28 -73.00
N ASN A 490 14.75 4.82 -72.37
CA ASN A 490 14.79 6.11 -71.70
C ASN A 490 15.38 5.99 -70.28
N ASN A 491 16.45 6.73 -70.02
CA ASN A 491 17.09 6.80 -68.69
C ASN A 491 16.40 7.80 -67.76
N HIS A 492 15.42 8.56 -68.23
CA HIS A 492 14.62 9.43 -67.38
C HIS A 492 13.47 8.64 -66.73
N ILE A 493 13.63 8.36 -65.44
CA ILE A 493 12.67 7.57 -64.65
C ILE A 493 11.78 8.51 -63.84
N PHE A 494 10.48 8.25 -63.88
CA PHE A 494 9.50 8.85 -62.99
C PHE A 494 9.17 7.87 -61.87
N CYS A 495 9.34 8.29 -60.62
CA CYS A 495 9.01 7.43 -59.48
C CYS A 495 7.49 7.35 -59.29
N TRP A 496 6.92 6.15 -59.38
CA TRP A 496 5.47 6.00 -59.21
C TRP A 496 5.00 6.32 -57.78
N GLN A 497 5.85 6.18 -56.76
CA GLN A 497 5.46 6.48 -55.37
C GLN A 497 5.56 7.97 -55.04
N CYS A 498 6.76 8.56 -55.14
CA CYS A 498 6.98 9.95 -54.74
C CYS A 498 6.91 10.96 -55.88
N GLN A 499 6.56 10.51 -57.09
CA GLN A 499 6.41 11.33 -58.31
C GLN A 499 7.65 12.15 -58.68
N SER A 500 8.82 11.79 -58.14
CA SER A 500 10.08 12.45 -58.43
C SER A 500 10.71 11.91 -59.70
N HIS A 501 11.33 12.80 -60.46
CA HIS A 501 12.05 12.48 -61.69
C HIS A 501 13.53 12.26 -61.39
N TYR A 502 14.14 11.20 -61.93
CA TYR A 502 15.56 10.90 -61.73
C TYR A 502 16.20 10.18 -62.92
N CYS A 503 17.52 10.15 -62.94
CA CYS A 503 18.29 9.49 -63.98
C CYS A 503 18.66 8.06 -63.58
N TYR A 504 18.36 7.11 -64.45
CA TYR A 504 18.69 5.69 -64.29
C TYR A 504 20.20 5.44 -64.16
N LEU A 505 21.01 6.16 -64.96
CA LEU A 505 22.46 5.92 -65.05
C LEU A 505 23.22 6.39 -63.80
N CYS A 506 22.95 7.62 -63.35
CA CYS A 506 23.70 8.24 -62.26
C CYS A 506 22.91 8.37 -60.94
N ARG A 507 21.65 7.93 -60.92
CA ARG A 507 20.74 7.94 -59.76
C ARG A 507 20.52 9.32 -59.13
N LYS A 508 20.75 10.41 -59.88
CA LYS A 508 20.49 11.78 -59.39
C LYS A 508 19.09 12.24 -59.79
N ILE A 509 18.47 13.05 -58.93
CA ILE A 509 17.18 13.70 -59.20
C ILE A 509 17.33 14.65 -60.40
N VAL A 510 16.43 14.53 -61.37
CA VAL A 510 16.38 15.34 -62.59
C VAL A 510 15.23 16.32 -62.46
N ARG A 511 15.55 17.58 -62.11
CA ARG A 511 14.54 18.65 -62.05
C ARG A 511 14.17 19.19 -63.44
N ARG A 512 15.14 19.22 -64.36
CA ARG A 512 14.96 19.63 -65.77
C ARG A 512 15.80 18.75 -66.66
N SER A 513 15.17 18.05 -67.61
CA SER A 513 15.84 17.11 -68.50
C SER A 513 16.98 17.76 -69.31
N SER A 514 16.79 18.99 -69.79
CA SER A 514 17.78 19.73 -70.57
C SER A 514 19.05 20.12 -69.80
N GLN A 515 19.00 20.14 -68.46
CA GLN A 515 20.17 20.44 -67.62
C GLN A 515 20.95 19.19 -67.24
N HIS A 516 20.34 18.00 -67.39
CA HIS A 516 20.93 16.74 -66.98
C HIS A 516 21.39 15.89 -68.17
N TYR A 517 20.59 15.86 -69.24
CA TYR A 517 20.87 15.11 -70.44
C TYR A 517 21.41 16.01 -71.54
N GLY A 518 22.52 15.60 -72.16
CA GLY A 518 23.17 16.38 -73.22
C GLY A 518 24.61 15.95 -73.47
N PRO A 519 25.35 16.64 -74.35
CA PRO A 519 26.71 16.24 -74.76
C PRO A 519 27.71 16.17 -73.59
N LYS A 520 27.52 17.03 -72.56
CA LYS A 520 28.33 17.07 -71.34
C LYS A 520 27.68 16.33 -70.15
N GLY A 521 26.49 15.75 -70.34
CA GLY A 521 25.67 15.13 -69.29
C GLY A 521 25.41 13.64 -69.53
N CYS A 522 24.46 13.07 -68.80
CA CYS A 522 24.05 11.67 -69.03
C CYS A 522 23.37 11.52 -70.40
N LYS A 523 23.44 10.33 -71.01
CA LYS A 523 22.66 10.05 -72.24
C LYS A 523 21.20 9.78 -71.87
N GLN A 524 20.27 10.51 -72.48
CA GLN A 524 18.83 10.33 -72.21
C GLN A 524 18.31 8.99 -72.70
N HIS A 525 18.80 8.53 -73.86
CA HIS A 525 18.43 7.24 -74.41
C HIS A 525 19.67 6.35 -74.49
N THR A 526 19.64 5.21 -73.83
CA THR A 526 20.60 4.12 -74.02
C THR A 526 19.83 2.85 -74.27
N VAL A 527 20.25 2.07 -75.26
CA VAL A 527 19.74 0.71 -75.47
C VAL A 527 19.98 -0.04 -74.15
N GLY A 528 18.88 -0.50 -73.56
CA GLY A 528 18.87 -1.16 -72.25
C GLY A 528 19.21 -2.62 -72.41
#